data_AF-A0A950X8G4-F1
#
_entry.id   AF-A0A950X8G4-F1
#
_cell.length_a   1.000
_cell.length_b   1.000
_cell.length_c   1.000
_cell.angle_alpha   90.00
_cell.angle_beta   90.00
_cell.angle_gamma   90.00
#
_symmetry.space_group_name_H-M   'P 1'
#
loop_
_entity.id
_entity.type
_entity.pdbx_description
1 polymer ?
#
loop_
_entity_poly.entity_id
_entity_poly.type
_entity_poly.pdbx_seq_one_letter_code
_entity_poly.pdbx_strand_id
1 'polypeptide(L)' 'MSHAFLSYVREDYDQIQKLAADLGSAGVDVWLDRERISPGENWRDAIRTAIANGA' A
#
# COMPACT_ATOMS: atom_id res chain seq x y z
N MET A 1 -1.86 -12.55 -12.30
CA MET A 1 -1.00 -11.99 -11.24
C MET A 1 -1.93 -11.56 -10.13
N SER A 2 -1.55 -11.82 -8.86
CA SER A 2 -2.38 -11.44 -7.71
C SER A 2 -1.89 -10.11 -7.16
N HIS A 3 -2.83 -9.24 -6.84
CA HIS A 3 -2.56 -7.91 -6.29
C HIS A 3 -3.13 -7.83 -4.87
N ALA A 4 -2.40 -7.16 -3.98
CA ALA A 4 -2.81 -7.00 -2.59
C ALA A 4 -2.61 -5.55 -2.11
N PHE A 5 -3.66 -4.99 -1.52
CA PHE A 5 -3.59 -3.70 -0.85
C PHE A 5 -3.41 -3.89 0.65
N LEU A 6 -2.38 -3.28 1.23
CA LEU A 6 -2.13 -3.32 2.67
C LEU A 6 -2.62 -2.02 3.32
N SER A 7 -3.71 -2.13 4.07
CA SER A 7 -4.24 -1.08 4.93
C SER A 7 -3.66 -1.23 6.33
N TYR A 8 -2.92 -0.22 6.81
CA TYR A 8 -2.23 -0.29 8.10
C TYR A 8 -2.17 1.08 8.80
N VAL A 9 -1.97 1.04 10.13
CA VAL A 9 -1.69 2.24 10.93
C VAL A 9 -0.20 2.55 10.90
N ARG A 10 0.18 3.81 11.05
CA ARG A 10 1.57 4.27 10.81
C ARG A 10 2.59 3.59 11.73
N GLU A 11 2.15 3.28 12.93
CA GLU A 11 2.89 2.63 14.00
C GLU A 11 3.38 1.23 13.60
N ASP A 12 2.69 0.58 12.65
CA ASP A 12 3.02 -0.78 12.19
C ASP A 12 3.85 -0.80 10.89
N TYR A 13 4.37 0.36 10.45
CA TYR A 13 5.10 0.49 9.17
C TYR A 13 6.23 -0.54 9.01
N ASP A 14 7.04 -0.75 10.05
CA ASP A 14 8.18 -1.66 10.00
C ASP A 14 7.77 -3.12 9.83
N GLN A 15 6.60 -3.50 10.35
CA GLN A 15 6.06 -4.86 10.20
C GLN A 15 5.46 -5.04 8.81
N ILE A 16 4.77 -4.02 8.32
CA ILE A 16 4.11 -4.02 7.01
C ILE A 16 5.11 -4.02 5.87
N GLN A 17 6.24 -3.32 6.02
CA GLN A 17 7.34 -3.38 5.05
C GLN A 17 7.87 -4.81 4.85
N LYS A 18 8.01 -5.57 5.95
CA LYS A 18 8.45 -6.98 5.87
C LYS A 18 7.41 -7.83 5.15
N LEU A 19 6.14 -7.68 5.52
CA LEU A 19 5.04 -8.39 4.87
C LEU A 19 4.96 -8.08 3.36
N ALA A 20 5.14 -6.81 2.98
CA ALA A 20 5.15 -6.40 1.58
C ALA A 20 6.31 -7.03 0.81
N ALA A 21 7.51 -7.08 1.41
CA ALA A 21 8.68 -7.72 0.80
C ALA A 21 8.49 -9.24 0.65
N ASP A 22 7.89 -9.90 1.64
CA ASP A 22 7.60 -11.35 1.60
C ASP A 22 6.57 -11.67 0.50
N LEU A 23 5.50 -10.87 0.42
CA LEU A 23 4.47 -10.99 -0.62
C LEU A 23 5.04 -10.70 -2.03
N GLY A 24 5.87 -9.66 -2.16
CA GLY A 24 6.58 -9.34 -3.40
C GLY A 24 7.49 -10.48 -3.84
N SER A 25 8.20 -11.12 -2.91
CA SER A 25 9.04 -12.29 -3.17
C SER A 25 8.22 -13.51 -3.62
N ALA A 26 6.96 -13.59 -3.21
CA ALA A 26 6.01 -14.60 -3.65
C ALA A 26 5.33 -14.27 -5.00
N GLY A 27 5.69 -13.16 -5.65
CA GLY A 27 5.10 -12.72 -6.92
C GLY A 27 3.73 -12.05 -6.79
N VAL A 28 3.39 -11.57 -5.58
CA VAL A 28 2.20 -10.75 -5.32
C VAL A 28 2.61 -9.28 -5.46
N ASP A 29 1.90 -8.54 -6.29
CA ASP A 29 2.12 -7.11 -6.43
C ASP A 29 1.42 -6.38 -5.27
N VAL A 30 2.20 -5.77 -4.39
CA VAL A 30 1.72 -5.17 -3.14
C VAL A 30 1.71 -3.66 -3.24
N TRP A 31 0.57 -3.07 -2.91
CA TRP A 31 0.39 -1.64 -2.84
C TRP A 31 0.27 -1.18 -1.39
N LEU A 32 1.21 -0.32 -0.99
CA LEU A 32 1.21 0.35 0.31
C LEU A 32 0.56 1.74 0.19
N ASP A 33 -0.34 2.05 1.12
CA ASP A 33 -1.07 3.33 1.18
C ASP A 33 -0.15 4.58 1.15
N ARG A 34 1.10 4.46 1.61
CA ARG A 34 1.99 5.62 1.85
C ARG A 34 3.12 5.85 0.85
N GLU A 35 3.37 4.96 -0.10
CA GLU A 35 4.47 5.20 -1.06
C GLU A 35 4.17 6.33 -2.05
N ARG A 36 2.97 6.94 -2.00
CA ARG A 36 2.58 8.10 -2.81
C ARG A 36 1.93 9.26 -2.05
N ILE A 37 1.96 9.30 -0.72
CA ILE A 37 1.33 10.40 0.02
C ILE A 37 2.42 11.25 0.67
N SER A 38 2.79 12.34 -0.02
CA SER A 38 3.68 13.34 0.57
C SER A 38 3.01 13.98 1.80
N PRO A 39 3.77 14.39 2.83
CA PRO A 39 3.20 15.13 3.95
C PRO A 39 2.56 16.43 3.42
N GLY A 40 1.23 16.50 3.49
CA GLY A 40 0.42 17.61 2.95
C GLY A 40 -0.56 17.21 1.84
N GLU A 41 -0.44 16.00 1.27
CA GLU A 41 -1.41 15.47 0.32
C GLU A 41 -2.65 14.92 1.02
N ASN A 42 -3.80 15.12 0.37
CA ASN A 42 -5.10 14.71 0.85
C ASN A 42 -5.25 13.19 0.72
N TRP A 43 -4.77 12.45 1.73
CA TRP A 43 -4.75 10.98 1.81
C TRP A 43 -6.04 10.29 1.34
N ARG A 44 -7.18 10.96 1.53
CA ARG A 44 -8.52 10.47 1.19
C ARG A 44 -8.74 10.35 -0.32
N ASP A 45 -8.12 11.21 -1.12
CA ASP A 45 -8.23 11.21 -2.58
C ASP A 45 -7.33 10.14 -3.20
N ALA A 46 -6.13 9.95 -2.64
CA ALA A 46 -5.19 8.90 -3.08
C ALA A 46 -5.77 7.49 -2.93
N ILE A 47 -6.41 7.19 -1.79
CA ILE A 47 -7.10 5.91 -1.55
C ILE A 47 -8.24 5.72 -2.55
N ARG A 48 -9.05 6.75 -2.81
CA ARG A 48 -10.15 6.68 -3.77
C ARG A 48 -9.65 6.41 -5.18
N THR A 49 -8.56 7.05 -5.59
CA THR A 49 -7.94 6.82 -6.90
C THR A 49 -7.32 5.43 -7.02
N ALA A 50 -6.70 4.91 -5.95
CA ALA A 50 -6.13 3.56 -5.94
C ALA A 50 -7.21 2.48 -6.07
N ILE A 51 -8.32 2.63 -5.33
CA ILE A 51 -9.47 1.72 -5.43
C ILE A 51 -10.15 1.83 -6.80
N ALA A 52 -10.29 3.05 -7.35
CA ALA A 52 -10.96 3.28 -8.63
C ALA A 52 -10.18 2.74 -9.85
N ASN A 53 -8.85 2.73 -9.79
CA ASN A 53 -8.02 2.26 -10.90
C ASN A 53 -7.71 0.76 -10.86
N GLY A 54 -8.25 0.03 -9.87
CA GLY A 54 -8.12 -1.43 -9.80
C GLY A 54 -6.67 -1.86 -9.72
N ALA A 55 -6.05 -1.60 -8.55
CA ALA A 55 -4.91 -2.40 -8.11
C ALA A 55 -5.24 -3.89 -8.22
#